data_AF-K1TFL7-F1
#
_entry.id   AF-K1TFL7-F1
#
_cell.length_a   1.000
_cell.length_b   1.000
_cell.length_c   1.000
_cell.angle_alpha   90.00
_cell.angle_beta   90.00
_cell.angle_gamma   90.00
#
_symmetry.space_group_name_H-M   'P 1'
#
loop_
_entity.id
_entity.type
_entity.pdbx_description
1 polymer ?
#
loop_
_entity_poly.entity_id
_entity_poly.type
_entity_poly.pdbx_seq_one_letter_code
_entity_poly.pdbx_strand_id
1 'polypeptide(L)'
;RAGRPFRSDAGQGVYLSMLLRPNCAPTAAMTMTAHVAVAVCRALEACGVQPGIKWTNDLVLGTKKLCGILTELTVEAETGTVDSIVAGIGVNVRQRPEDFPPELRTIAGSVRSETGAGDLPRAAGSGNGARARPNVPRLAARPARVSR
;
A
#
# COMPACT_ATOMS: atom_id res chain seq x y z
N ARG A 1 -11.75 -4.94 -4.67
CA ARG A 1 -12.77 -5.45 -3.70
C ARG A 1 -14.17 -5.12 -4.20
N ALA A 2 -15.11 -6.07 -4.08
CA ALA A 2 -16.50 -5.95 -4.55
C ALA A 2 -16.61 -5.68 -6.06
N GLY A 3 -15.90 -6.46 -6.87
CA GLY A 3 -15.87 -6.31 -8.34
C GLY A 3 -15.12 -5.08 -8.87
N ARG A 4 -14.82 -4.09 -8.02
CA ARG A 4 -14.07 -2.88 -8.44
C ARG A 4 -12.62 -3.23 -8.79
N PRO A 5 -12.17 -2.90 -10.02
CA PRO A 5 -10.80 -3.14 -10.45
C PRO A 5 -9.83 -2.21 -9.71
N PHE A 6 -8.57 -2.64 -9.62
CA PHE A 6 -7.45 -1.80 -9.25
C PHE A 6 -6.58 -1.61 -10.50
N ARG A 7 -6.33 -0.37 -10.92
CA ARG A 7 -5.52 -0.10 -12.12
C ARG A 7 -4.04 -0.43 -11.86
N SER A 8 -3.46 -1.22 -12.75
CA SER A 8 -2.11 -1.75 -12.62
C SER A 8 -1.25 -1.47 -13.87
N ASP A 9 -1.25 -0.21 -14.30
CA ASP A 9 -0.54 0.23 -15.50
C ASP A 9 0.98 -0.09 -15.43
N ALA A 10 1.54 -0.60 -16.52
CA ALA A 10 2.91 -1.10 -16.55
C ALA A 10 3.92 -0.04 -16.12
N GLY A 11 4.75 -0.39 -15.14
CA GLY A 11 5.78 0.48 -14.62
C GLY A 11 5.28 1.66 -13.77
N GLN A 12 3.98 1.80 -13.51
CA GLN A 12 3.42 2.93 -12.75
C GLN A 12 3.31 2.67 -11.25
N GLY A 13 3.21 1.42 -10.83
CA GLY A 13 3.06 1.05 -9.43
C GLY A 13 3.81 -0.23 -9.05
N VAL A 14 3.63 -0.61 -7.79
CA VAL A 14 4.03 -1.92 -7.26
C VAL A 14 2.77 -2.72 -7.04
N TYR A 15 2.66 -3.85 -7.72
CA TYR A 15 1.52 -4.75 -7.66
C TYR A 15 2.05 -6.13 -7.31
N LEU A 16 1.72 -6.61 -6.11
CA LEU A 16 2.23 -7.89 -5.62
C LEU A 16 1.16 -8.64 -4.84
N SER A 17 1.31 -9.95 -4.78
CA SER A 17 0.54 -10.83 -3.92
C SER A 17 1.50 -11.64 -3.06
N MET A 18 1.21 -11.76 -1.78
CA MET A 18 1.99 -12.55 -0.82
C MET A 18 1.15 -13.71 -0.31
N LEU A 19 1.65 -14.93 -0.49
CA LEU A 19 1.06 -16.15 0.04
C LEU A 19 1.65 -16.46 1.42
N LEU A 20 0.78 -16.59 2.41
CA LEU A 20 1.13 -16.95 3.78
C LEU A 20 0.38 -18.23 4.17
N ARG A 21 1.02 -19.09 4.97
CA ARG A 21 0.40 -20.31 5.52
C ARG A 21 0.55 -20.36 7.05
N PRO A 22 -0.11 -19.47 7.79
CA PRO A 22 -0.03 -19.48 9.24
C PRO A 22 -0.85 -20.65 9.81
N ASN A 23 -0.27 -21.41 10.74
CA ASN A 23 -1.03 -22.38 11.52
C ASN A 23 -1.77 -21.66 12.65
N CYS A 24 -2.97 -21.15 12.36
CA CYS A 24 -3.80 -20.44 13.33
C CYS A 24 -5.31 -20.59 13.07
N ALA A 25 -6.12 -20.21 14.04
CA ALA A 25 -7.57 -20.12 13.88
C ALA A 25 -7.95 -18.94 12.95
N PRO A 26 -9.04 -19.05 12.16
CA PRO A 26 -9.49 -17.98 11.27
C PRO A 26 -9.70 -16.62 11.95
N THR A 27 -10.14 -16.63 13.21
CA THR A 27 -10.33 -15.42 14.03
C THR A 27 -9.03 -14.64 14.25
N ALA A 28 -7.90 -15.35 14.43
CA ALA A 28 -6.58 -14.73 14.56
C ALA A 28 -6.10 -14.11 13.23
N ALA A 29 -6.52 -14.66 12.10
CA ALA A 29 -6.17 -14.14 10.78
C ALA A 29 -6.97 -12.89 10.37
N MET A 30 -8.06 -12.56 11.07
CA MET A 30 -8.89 -11.38 10.75
C MET A 30 -8.12 -10.05 10.83
N THR A 31 -7.04 -9.98 11.61
CA THR A 31 -6.19 -8.78 11.72
C THR A 31 -5.14 -8.68 10.61
N MET A 32 -5.02 -9.68 9.73
CA MET A 32 -3.95 -9.74 8.72
C MET A 32 -3.91 -8.50 7.82
N THR A 33 -5.06 -8.03 7.34
CA THR A 33 -5.13 -6.78 6.55
C THR A 33 -4.52 -5.59 7.30
N ALA A 34 -4.76 -5.48 8.61
CA ALA A 34 -4.20 -4.39 9.41
C ALA A 34 -2.68 -4.53 9.57
N HIS A 35 -2.17 -5.76 9.78
CA HIS A 35 -0.73 -6.02 9.81
C HIS A 35 -0.06 -5.63 8.48
N VAL A 36 -0.66 -6.01 7.35
CA VAL A 36 -0.18 -5.63 6.01
C VAL A 36 -0.24 -4.10 5.83
N ALA A 37 -1.33 -3.45 6.25
CA ALA A 37 -1.46 -1.99 6.17
C ALA A 37 -0.36 -1.25 6.94
N VAL A 38 -0.05 -1.68 8.17
CA VAL A 38 1.04 -1.11 8.96
C VAL A 38 2.40 -1.35 8.30
N ALA A 39 2.65 -2.55 7.77
CA ALA A 39 3.90 -2.87 7.08
C ALA A 39 4.11 -1.99 5.83
N VAL A 40 3.07 -1.85 5.00
CA VAL A 40 3.14 -0.99 3.80
C VAL A 40 3.24 0.48 4.18
N CYS A 41 2.55 0.93 5.24
CA CYS A 41 2.70 2.28 5.76
C CYS A 41 4.15 2.59 6.12
N ARG A 42 4.80 1.72 6.90
CA ARG A 42 6.22 1.86 7.26
C ARG A 42 7.15 1.87 6.04
N ALA A 43 6.85 1.04 5.03
CA ALA A 43 7.61 1.04 3.79
C ALA A 43 7.47 2.39 3.03
N LEU A 44 6.27 2.97 3.01
CA LEU A 44 6.03 4.28 2.41
C LEU A 44 6.70 5.43 3.21
N GLU A 45 6.71 5.33 4.54
CA GLU A 45 7.43 6.26 5.43
C GLU A 45 8.93 6.25 5.17
N ALA A 46 9.52 5.07 4.93
CA ALA A 46 10.92 4.95 4.52
C ALA A 46 11.20 5.59 3.15
N CYS A 47 10.18 5.72 2.29
CA CYS A 47 10.23 6.44 1.02
C CYS A 47 9.93 7.95 1.15
N GLY A 48 9.72 8.47 2.36
CA GLY A 48 9.42 9.89 2.60
C GLY A 48 7.95 10.27 2.49
N VAL A 49 7.03 9.30 2.41
CA VAL A 49 5.58 9.53 2.42
C VAL A 49 5.02 9.15 3.79
N GLN A 50 4.19 9.99 4.40
CA GLN A 50 3.54 9.66 5.68
C GLN A 50 2.04 9.40 5.47
N PRO A 51 1.64 8.22 4.94
CA PRO A 51 0.24 7.95 4.68
C PRO A 51 -0.52 7.64 5.98
N GLY A 52 -1.81 7.95 6.01
CA GLY A 52 -2.76 7.42 6.98
C GLY A 52 -3.36 6.11 6.51
N ILE A 53 -3.84 5.30 7.45
CA ILE A 53 -4.61 4.09 7.17
C ILE A 53 -6.09 4.47 7.13
N LYS A 54 -6.70 4.44 5.94
CA LYS A 54 -8.16 4.48 5.80
C LYS A 54 -8.68 3.08 6.04
N TRP A 55 -9.23 2.89 7.24
CA TRP A 55 -9.57 1.59 7.79
C TRP A 55 -10.41 0.73 6.81
N THR A 56 -10.10 -0.57 6.62
CA THR A 56 -8.83 -1.30 6.90
C THR A 56 -7.93 -1.44 5.67
N ASN A 57 -8.44 -1.16 4.48
CA ASN A 57 -7.89 -1.72 3.24
C ASN A 57 -7.12 -0.71 2.40
N ASP A 58 -7.13 0.57 2.77
CA ASP A 58 -6.59 1.63 1.92
C ASP A 58 -5.57 2.46 2.70
N LEU A 59 -4.45 2.79 2.05
CA LEU A 59 -3.56 3.84 2.55
C LEU A 59 -3.81 5.11 1.77
N VAL A 60 -3.92 6.22 2.49
CA VAL A 60 -4.28 7.53 1.94
C VAL A 60 -3.28 8.59 2.38
N LEU A 61 -3.06 9.59 1.54
CA LEU A 61 -2.44 10.84 1.94
C LEU A 61 -3.46 11.97 1.72
N GLY A 62 -3.86 12.64 2.80
CA GLY A 62 -5.02 13.52 2.76
C GLY A 62 -6.28 12.75 2.33
N THR A 63 -6.90 13.17 1.23
CA THR A 63 -8.09 12.52 0.66
C THR A 63 -7.76 11.51 -0.44
N LYS A 64 -6.50 11.39 -0.84
CA LYS A 64 -6.08 10.61 -1.99
C LYS A 64 -5.58 9.23 -1.59
N LYS A 65 -6.10 8.20 -2.23
CA LYS A 65 -5.66 6.80 -2.07
C LYS A 65 -4.35 6.56 -2.80
N LEU A 66 -3.37 6.04 -2.05
CA LEU A 66 -2.06 5.63 -2.55
C LEU A 66 -1.95 4.11 -2.69
N CYS A 67 -2.57 3.36 -1.79
CA CYS A 67 -2.45 1.90 -1.75
C CYS A 67 -3.83 1.27 -1.53
N GLY A 68 -4.07 0.14 -2.19
CA GLY A 68 -5.16 -0.78 -1.87
C GLY A 68 -4.60 -2.13 -1.42
N ILE A 69 -5.23 -2.71 -0.41
CA ILE A 69 -4.89 -4.01 0.17
C ILE A 69 -6.14 -4.90 0.08
N LEU A 70 -5.94 -6.15 -0.31
CA LEU A 70 -6.96 -7.18 -0.32
C LEU A 70 -6.37 -8.44 0.32
N THR A 71 -7.04 -8.95 1.35
CA THR A 71 -6.65 -10.21 1.99
C THR A 71 -7.75 -11.23 1.73
N GLU A 72 -7.37 -12.36 1.14
CA GLU A 72 -8.25 -13.51 0.90
C GLU A 72 -7.74 -14.67 1.74
N LEU A 73 -8.66 -15.41 2.35
CA LEU A 73 -8.36 -16.46 3.32
C LEU A 73 -9.07 -17.75 2.93
N THR A 74 -8.33 -18.85 2.97
CA THR A 74 -8.83 -20.21 2.76
C THR A 74 -8.68 -21.00 4.06
N VAL A 75 -9.72 -21.76 4.41
CA VAL A 75 -9.78 -22.56 5.63
C VAL A 75 -9.78 -24.03 5.24
N GLU A 76 -9.01 -24.84 5.95
CA GLU A 76 -9.03 -26.28 5.80
C GLU A 76 -10.28 -26.87 6.46
N ALA A 77 -11.02 -27.70 5.71
CA ALA A 77 -12.33 -28.19 6.14
C ALA A 77 -12.26 -29.14 7.35
N GLU A 78 -11.22 -29.98 7.44
CA GLU A 78 -11.10 -30.99 8.49
C GLU A 78 -10.65 -30.41 9.82
N THR A 79 -9.63 -29.54 9.78
CA THR A 79 -9.02 -28.97 11.00
C THR A 79 -9.72 -27.67 11.45
N GLY A 80 -10.45 -27.01 10.54
CA GLY A 80 -11.03 -25.69 10.78
C GLY A 80 -9.98 -24.58 10.91
N THR A 81 -8.72 -24.86 10.58
CA THR A 81 -7.61 -23.91 10.65
C THR A 81 -7.38 -23.20 9.33
N VAL A 82 -6.65 -22.09 9.36
CA VAL A 82 -6.27 -21.38 8.13
C VAL A 82 -5.33 -22.25 7.29
N ASP A 83 -5.73 -22.58 6.07
CA ASP A 83 -4.85 -23.21 5.07
C ASP A 83 -3.88 -22.17 4.50
N SER A 84 -4.45 -21.06 4.02
CA SER A 84 -3.66 -20.02 3.38
C SER A 84 -4.31 -18.64 3.45
N ILE A 85 -3.46 -17.64 3.34
CA ILE A 85 -3.84 -16.24 3.19
C ILE A 85 -3.10 -15.67 1.99
N VAL A 86 -3.84 -15.03 1.09
CA VAL A 86 -3.28 -14.25 -0.02
C VAL A 86 -3.49 -12.78 0.28
N ALA A 87 -2.41 -12.05 0.50
CA ALA A 87 -2.42 -10.60 0.66
C ALA A 87 -1.99 -9.91 -0.64
N GLY A 88 -2.97 -9.40 -1.39
CA GLY A 88 -2.75 -8.55 -2.56
C GLY A 88 -2.53 -7.10 -2.15
N ILE A 89 -1.44 -6.49 -2.64
CA ILE A 89 -1.03 -5.12 -2.36
C ILE A 89 -0.79 -4.39 -3.67
N GLY A 90 -1.52 -3.29 -3.88
CA GLY A 90 -1.34 -2.41 -5.02
C GLY A 90 -1.00 -1.00 -4.56
N VAL A 91 0.20 -0.53 -4.89
CA VAL A 91 0.71 0.81 -4.55
C VAL A 91 0.91 1.65 -5.80
N ASN A 92 0.30 2.83 -5.83
CA ASN A 92 0.55 3.83 -6.86
C ASN A 92 1.87 4.54 -6.59
N VAL A 93 2.83 4.48 -7.53
CA VAL A 93 4.19 4.98 -7.30
C VAL A 93 4.51 6.17 -8.21
N ARG A 94 4.30 6.07 -9.51
CA ARG A 94 4.81 7.03 -10.51
C ARG A 94 3.75 7.83 -11.25
N GLN A 95 2.48 7.49 -11.08
CA GLN A 95 1.38 8.14 -11.77
C GLN A 95 1.36 9.64 -11.45
N ARG A 96 1.18 10.47 -12.46
CA ARG A 96 0.83 11.88 -12.32
C ARG A 96 -0.69 12.02 -12.25
N PRO A 97 -1.23 13.15 -11.76
CA PRO A 97 -2.67 13.38 -11.72
C PRO A 97 -3.38 13.13 -13.06
N GLU A 98 -2.75 13.49 -14.18
CA GLU A 98 -3.28 13.30 -15.52
C GLU A 98 -3.33 11.82 -15.98
N ASP A 99 -2.49 10.96 -15.40
CA ASP A 99 -2.43 9.53 -15.73
C ASP A 99 -3.63 8.76 -15.10
N PHE A 100 -4.33 9.36 -14.13
CA PHE A 100 -5.58 8.83 -13.59
C PHE A 100 -6.80 9.26 -14.43
N PRO A 101 -7.83 8.39 -14.55
CA PRO A 101 -9.13 8.77 -15.12
C PRO A 101 -9.69 10.04 -14.46
N PRO A 102 -10.38 10.93 -15.20
CA PRO A 102 -10.90 12.19 -14.69
C PRO A 102 -11.64 12.09 -13.35
N GLU A 103 -12.46 11.06 -13.20
CA GLU A 103 -13.26 10.77 -12.01
C GLU A 103 -12.44 10.34 -10.79
N LEU A 104 -11.19 9.90 -10.98
CA LEU A 104 -10.30 9.46 -9.90
C LEU A 104 -9.27 10.51 -9.48
N ARG A 105 -9.05 11.58 -10.26
CA ARG A 105 -7.94 12.54 -10.04
C ARG A 105 -7.96 13.24 -8.69
N THR A 106 -9.14 13.40 -8.09
CA THR A 106 -9.33 14.05 -6.78
C THR A 106 -9.18 13.09 -5.60
N ILE A 107 -9.29 11.78 -5.85
CA ILE A 107 -9.34 10.74 -4.81
C ILE A 107 -8.23 9.69 -4.95
N ALA A 108 -7.44 9.71 -6.01
CA ALA A 108 -6.28 8.86 -6.23
C ALA A 108 -5.00 9.71 -6.24
N GLY A 109 -3.95 9.16 -5.65
CA GLY A 109 -2.61 9.75 -5.66
C GLY A 109 -1.57 8.67 -5.86
N SER A 110 -0.32 9.09 -6.00
CA SER A 110 0.85 8.22 -6.07
C SER A 110 1.97 8.77 -5.18
N VAL A 111 2.96 7.93 -4.88
CA VAL A 111 4.18 8.38 -4.18
C VAL A 111 4.79 9.60 -4.88
N ARG A 112 4.90 9.58 -6.21
CA ARG A 112 5.43 10.69 -7.01
C ARG A 112 4.58 11.95 -6.90
N SER A 113 3.26 11.85 -7.10
CA SER A 113 2.38 13.03 -7.11
C SER A 113 2.35 13.73 -5.77
N GLU A 114 2.53 13.00 -4.68
CA GLU A 114 2.41 13.53 -3.33
C GLU A 114 3.73 13.93 -2.68
N THR A 115 4.86 13.37 -3.11
CA THR A 115 6.20 13.78 -2.63
C THR A 115 6.82 14.89 -3.47
N GLY A 116 6.35 15.07 -4.71
CA GLY A 116 7.03 15.89 -5.70
C GLY A 116 8.43 15.36 -6.07
N ALA A 117 8.76 14.12 -5.65
CA ALA A 117 10.00 13.48 -6.07
C ALA A 117 10.00 13.37 -7.60
N GLY A 118 11.13 13.72 -8.22
CA GLY A 118 11.36 13.56 -9.65
C GLY A 118 11.33 12.10 -10.09
N ASP A 119 12.03 11.76 -11.17
CA ASP A 119 12.09 10.36 -11.59
C ASP A 119 12.69 9.48 -10.49
N LEU A 120 11.83 8.74 -9.78
CA LEU A 120 12.24 7.75 -8.80
C LEU A 120 13.12 6.74 -9.53
N PRO A 121 14.39 6.51 -9.16
CA PRO A 121 15.19 5.49 -9.82
C PRO A 121 14.43 4.16 -9.78
N ARG A 122 14.34 3.42 -10.90
CA ARG A 122 14.00 2.00 -10.77
C ARG A 122 15.08 1.40 -9.88
N ALA A 123 14.70 0.54 -8.94
CA ALA A 123 15.69 -0.17 -8.15
C ALA A 123 16.57 -0.96 -9.13
N ALA A 124 17.74 -0.42 -9.47
CA ALA A 124 18.85 -1.23 -9.95
C ALA A 124 19.16 -2.19 -8.81
N GLY A 125 19.24 -3.49 -9.11
CA GLY A 125 19.35 -4.56 -8.12
C GLY A 125 20.24 -4.16 -6.95
N SER A 126 19.77 -4.43 -5.73
CA SER A 126 20.44 -4.03 -4.50
C SER A 126 21.83 -4.68 -4.38
N GLY A 127 22.84 -4.01 -4.93
CA GLY A 127 24.21 -4.11 -4.46
C GLY A 127 24.30 -3.42 -3.10
N ASN A 128 24.75 -4.17 -2.10
CA ASN A 128 24.94 -3.71 -0.73
C ASN A 128 25.80 -2.44 -0.70
N GLY A 129 25.19 -1.29 -0.42
CA GLY A 129 25.88 0.00 -0.36
C GLY A 129 24.98 1.03 0.28
N ALA A 130 25.39 1.52 1.44
CA ALA A 130 24.71 2.54 2.23
C ALA A 130 24.23 3.70 1.34
N ARG A 131 22.94 3.74 1.01
CA ARG A 131 22.34 4.88 0.31
C ARG A 131 22.06 5.97 1.32
N ALA A 132 22.67 7.14 1.10
CA ALA A 132 22.32 8.37 1.77
C ALA A 132 20.81 8.62 1.62
N ARG A 133 20.14 8.91 2.75
CA ARG A 133 18.73 9.30 2.74
C ARG A 133 18.60 10.55 1.87
N PRO A 134 17.77 10.57 0.82
CA PRO A 134 17.50 11.81 0.11
C PRO A 134 16.95 12.82 1.13
N ASN A 135 17.46 14.04 1.10
CA ASN A 135 17.01 15.13 1.96
C ASN A 135 15.63 15.59 1.47
N VAL A 136 14.59 14.85 1.84
CA VAL A 136 13.20 15.25 1.59
C VAL A 136 12.84 16.27 2.67
N PRO A 137 12.47 17.51 2.32
CA PRO A 137 12.02 18.47 3.31
C PRO A 137 10.84 17.86 4.07
N ARG A 138 10.94 17.81 5.40
CA ARG A 138 9.86 17.34 6.27
C ARG A 138 8.63 18.21 6.00
N LEU A 139 7.70 17.73 5.19
CA LEU A 139 6.38 18.32 5.09
C LEU A 139 5.79 18.20 6.49
N ALA A 140 5.51 19.34 7.14
CA ALA A 140 5.03 19.37 8.51
C ALA A 140 3.84 18.42 8.66
N ALA A 141 4.01 17.40 9.51
CA ALA A 141 2.96 16.43 9.80
C ALA A 141 1.74 17.18 10.31
N ARG A 142 0.71 17.31 9.47
CA ARG A 142 -0.60 17.78 9.92
C ARG A 142 -1.17 16.67 10.79
N PRO A 143 -1.65 16.96 12.01
CA PRO A 143 -2.14 15.93 12.91
C PRO A 143 -3.23 15.12 12.23
N ALA A 144 -3.12 13.79 12.31
CA ALA A 144 -4.11 12.87 11.80
C ALA A 144 -5.46 13.15 12.48
N ARG A 145 -6.37 13.80 11.78
CA ARG A 145 -7.78 13.84 12.18
C ARG A 145 -8.34 12.44 11.93
N VAL A 146 -8.53 11.69 13.00
CA VAL A 146 -9.47 10.57 13.01
C VAL A 146 -10.85 11.19 12.79
N SER A 147 -11.35 11.14 11.56
CA SER A 147 -12.74 11.49 11.29
C SER A 147 -13.60 10.35 11.85
N ARG A 148 -14.43 10.69 12.83
CA ARG A 148 -15.59 9.87 13.20
C ARG A 148 -16.58 9.80 12.05
#